data_AF-A0A9P8I3G0-F1
#
_entry.id   AF-A0A9P8I3G0-F1
#
_cell.length_a   1.000
_cell.length_b   1.000
_cell.length_c   1.000
_cell.angle_alpha   90.00
_cell.angle_beta   90.00
_cell.angle_gamma   90.00
#
_symmetry.space_group_name_H-M   'P 1'
#
loop_
_entity.id
_entity.type
_entity.pdbx_description
1 polymer ?
#
loop_
_entity_poly.entity_id
_entity_poly.type
_entity_poly.pdbx_seq_one_letter_code
_entity_poly.pdbx_strand_id
1 'polypeptide(L)'
;PLHLSTKVVYPPLDPSTDSLRILHVLPGTGSQTIQCKLESARFVDNPNYSALSYTWGDPKPTKIIAVNGAKMEVTENLWNALHDLRHPDEPRLLWVDAICIDQRNTTEKNQQYAKNIGNAWIIQEIGVASRIQVHFGRQSLHWEVFLAAAKIYNEHTADVAVENVLKLDHLRESKVRDGESYALGSFLDTFRDSFCTVPLDKI
;
A
#
# COMPACT_ATOMS: atom_id res chain seq x y z
N PRO A 1 -5.50 29.23 -16.74
CA PRO A 1 -5.18 28.25 -15.68
C PRO A 1 -6.45 27.55 -15.17
N LEU A 2 -6.62 26.25 -15.47
CA LEU A 2 -7.75 25.47 -14.92
C LEU A 2 -7.70 25.55 -13.39
N HIS A 3 -8.75 26.11 -12.79
CA HIS A 3 -8.92 26.11 -11.34
C HIS A 3 -9.27 24.69 -10.90
N LEU A 4 -8.27 23.94 -10.45
CA LEU A 4 -8.49 22.64 -9.82
C LEU A 4 -9.30 22.87 -8.53
N SER A 5 -10.36 22.08 -8.34
CA SER A 5 -11.11 22.04 -7.07
C SER A 5 -10.18 21.71 -5.90
N THR A 6 -10.46 22.21 -4.71
CA THR A 6 -9.71 21.87 -3.48
C THR A 6 -10.25 20.63 -2.77
N LYS A 7 -11.39 20.09 -3.22
CA LYS A 7 -12.02 18.92 -2.61
C LYS A 7 -12.06 17.78 -3.60
N VAL A 8 -11.33 16.71 -3.29
CA VAL A 8 -11.48 15.42 -3.98
C VAL A 8 -12.86 14.84 -3.66
N VAL A 9 -13.60 14.51 -4.71
CA VAL A 9 -14.86 13.78 -4.64
C VAL A 9 -14.56 12.30 -4.80
N TYR A 10 -14.90 11.54 -3.77
CA TYR A 10 -14.73 10.10 -3.73
C TYR A 10 -15.94 9.42 -4.39
N PRO A 11 -15.74 8.50 -5.35
CA PRO A 11 -16.82 7.63 -5.83
C PRO A 11 -17.48 6.90 -4.66
N PRO A 12 -18.81 6.79 -4.59
CA PRO A 12 -19.45 6.04 -3.51
C PRO A 12 -19.03 4.57 -3.57
N LEU A 13 -18.84 3.97 -2.39
CA LEU A 13 -18.70 2.52 -2.24
C LEU A 13 -20.05 1.97 -1.80
N ASP A 14 -20.50 0.89 -2.43
CA ASP A 14 -21.74 0.23 -2.06
C ASP A 14 -21.49 -0.57 -0.76
N PRO A 15 -22.15 -0.22 0.35
CA PRO A 15 -21.94 -0.91 1.62
C PRO A 15 -22.40 -2.37 1.59
N SER A 16 -23.33 -2.72 0.70
CA SER A 16 -23.90 -4.07 0.55
C SER A 16 -23.02 -5.03 -0.24
N THR A 17 -21.97 -4.52 -0.90
CA THR A 17 -21.00 -5.33 -1.64
C THR A 17 -19.60 -5.14 -1.08
N ASP A 18 -18.74 -6.13 -1.31
CA ASP A 18 -17.31 -5.96 -1.11
C ASP A 18 -16.74 -5.15 -2.27
N SER A 19 -16.51 -3.86 -1.99
CA SER A 19 -16.01 -2.89 -2.95
C SER A 19 -14.86 -2.05 -2.37
N LEU A 20 -13.99 -1.62 -3.27
CA LEU A 20 -12.82 -0.80 -3.02
C LEU A 20 -12.77 0.34 -4.04
N ARG A 21 -11.86 1.29 -3.85
CA ARG A 21 -11.49 2.24 -4.90
C ARG A 21 -10.10 1.93 -5.43
N ILE A 22 -9.93 2.00 -6.74
CA ILE A 22 -8.65 1.85 -7.39
C ILE A 22 -8.20 3.22 -7.89
N LEU A 23 -6.94 3.55 -7.58
CA LEU A 23 -6.26 4.73 -8.05
C LEU A 23 -5.61 4.45 -9.41
N HIS A 24 -6.11 5.10 -10.45
CA HIS A 24 -5.49 5.10 -11.76
C HIS A 24 -4.51 6.27 -11.82
N VAL A 25 -3.22 5.99 -11.61
CA VAL A 25 -2.15 6.97 -11.84
C VAL A 25 -1.97 7.12 -13.34
N LEU A 26 -2.28 8.29 -13.89
CA LEU A 26 -2.22 8.53 -15.33
C LEU A 26 -0.77 8.63 -15.82
N PRO A 27 -0.52 8.35 -17.11
CA PRO A 27 0.82 8.40 -17.69
C PRO A 27 1.47 9.78 -17.52
N GLY A 28 2.80 9.80 -17.40
CA GLY A 28 3.58 11.03 -17.45
C GLY A 28 5.07 10.82 -17.16
N THR A 29 5.87 11.82 -17.49
CA THR A 29 7.34 11.78 -17.35
C THR A 29 7.88 12.97 -16.56
N GLY A 30 9.09 12.81 -16.02
CA GLY A 30 9.84 13.90 -15.38
C GLY A 30 9.05 14.61 -14.28
N SER A 31 9.09 15.95 -14.28
CA SER A 31 8.46 16.81 -13.27
C SER A 31 6.98 17.10 -13.51
N GLN A 32 6.34 16.44 -14.50
CA GLN A 32 4.90 16.62 -14.73
C GLN A 32 4.09 16.26 -13.49
N THR A 33 3.14 17.12 -13.13
CA THR A 33 2.22 16.87 -12.01
C THR A 33 1.56 15.50 -12.15
N ILE A 34 1.59 14.70 -11.09
CA ILE A 34 0.91 13.41 -11.05
C ILE A 34 -0.60 13.65 -11.12
N GLN A 35 -1.21 13.09 -12.16
CA GLN A 35 -2.66 13.11 -12.38
C GLN A 35 -3.19 11.72 -12.08
N CYS A 36 -4.29 11.64 -11.35
CA CYS A 36 -4.93 10.39 -10.99
C CYS A 36 -6.44 10.46 -11.21
N LYS A 37 -7.03 9.29 -11.48
CA LYS A 37 -8.47 9.07 -11.38
C LYS A 37 -8.74 8.05 -10.28
N LEU A 38 -9.84 8.25 -9.56
CA LEU A 38 -10.29 7.32 -8.54
C LEU A 38 -11.60 6.68 -9.02
N GLU A 39 -11.64 5.36 -9.06
CA GLU A 39 -12.78 4.58 -9.57
C GLU A 39 -13.17 3.50 -8.57
N SER A 40 -14.48 3.25 -8.40
CA SER A 40 -14.95 2.15 -7.55
C SER A 40 -14.89 0.83 -8.32
N ALA A 41 -14.45 -0.23 -7.63
CA ALA A 41 -14.40 -1.58 -8.15
C ALA A 41 -14.97 -2.55 -7.11
N ARG A 42 -15.54 -3.67 -7.57
CA ARG A 42 -16.01 -4.74 -6.68
C ARG A 42 -15.00 -5.86 -6.66
N PHE A 43 -14.76 -6.46 -5.50
CA PHE A 43 -13.83 -7.60 -5.39
C PHE A 43 -14.30 -8.80 -6.24
N VAL A 44 -15.62 -9.00 -6.38
CA VAL A 44 -16.21 -10.08 -7.19
C VAL A 44 -15.86 -9.98 -8.68
N ASP A 45 -15.52 -8.79 -9.17
CA ASP A 45 -15.10 -8.57 -10.55
C ASP A 45 -13.61 -8.90 -10.76
N ASN A 46 -12.91 -9.32 -9.70
CA ASN A 46 -11.49 -9.65 -9.68
C ASN A 46 -10.62 -8.58 -10.37
N PRO A 47 -10.67 -7.32 -9.90
CA PRO A 47 -9.94 -6.24 -10.55
C PRO A 47 -8.43 -6.44 -10.41
N ASN A 48 -7.68 -6.13 -11.47
CA ASN A 48 -6.23 -6.18 -11.44
C ASN A 48 -5.66 -4.84 -10.95
N TYR A 49 -4.97 -4.85 -9.82
CA TYR A 49 -4.31 -3.67 -9.24
C TYR A 49 -3.08 -4.10 -8.42
N SER A 50 -2.16 -3.16 -8.16
CA SER A 50 -1.09 -3.36 -7.17
C SER A 50 -1.45 -2.62 -5.88
N ALA A 51 -1.48 -3.32 -4.75
CA ALA A 51 -1.52 -2.64 -3.46
C ALA A 51 -0.13 -2.03 -3.15
N LEU A 52 -0.11 -0.78 -2.72
CA LEU A 52 1.12 -0.05 -2.39
C LEU A 52 1.25 0.13 -0.89
N SER A 53 2.17 -0.61 -0.29
CA SER A 53 2.70 -0.34 1.04
C SER A 53 3.99 0.46 0.91
N TYR A 54 4.13 1.53 1.70
CA TYR A 54 5.27 2.44 1.67
C TYR A 54 5.59 2.94 3.08
N THR A 55 6.84 3.37 3.30
CA THR A 55 7.22 3.99 4.57
C THR A 55 6.62 5.39 4.66
N TRP A 56 5.98 5.75 5.77
CA TRP A 56 5.26 7.02 5.87
C TRP A 56 6.18 8.24 5.79
N GLY A 57 7.37 8.16 6.40
CA GLY A 57 8.35 9.25 6.44
C GLY A 57 7.87 10.41 7.30
N ASP A 58 8.27 11.65 6.93
CA ASP A 58 7.71 12.85 7.57
C ASP A 58 6.21 12.93 7.24
N PRO A 59 5.34 12.94 8.25
CA PRO A 59 3.89 12.97 8.04
C PRO A 59 3.37 14.29 7.51
N LYS A 60 4.19 15.34 7.52
CA LYS A 60 3.80 16.65 7.00
C LYS A 60 3.55 16.54 5.51
N PRO A 61 2.34 16.86 5.02
CA PRO A 61 2.08 16.92 3.59
C PRO A 61 2.90 18.07 2.99
N THR A 62 3.71 17.77 1.98
CA THR A 62 4.58 18.77 1.32
C THR A 62 4.44 18.77 -0.20
N LYS A 63 3.70 17.80 -0.76
CA LYS A 63 3.55 17.63 -2.21
C LYS A 63 2.08 17.65 -2.60
N ILE A 64 1.82 17.96 -3.87
CA ILE A 64 0.47 18.04 -4.44
C ILE A 64 0.38 17.08 -5.63
N ILE A 65 -0.70 16.31 -5.64
CA ILE A 65 -1.16 15.55 -6.82
C ILE A 65 -2.56 16.04 -7.21
N ALA A 66 -3.00 15.68 -8.42
CA ALA A 66 -4.36 15.93 -8.87
C ALA A 66 -5.15 14.62 -8.91
N VAL A 67 -6.25 14.52 -8.17
CA VAL A 67 -7.14 13.35 -8.15
C VAL A 67 -8.53 13.79 -8.59
N ASN A 68 -9.07 13.17 -9.66
CA ASN A 68 -10.36 13.56 -10.23
C ASN A 68 -10.47 15.06 -10.56
N GLY A 69 -9.36 15.69 -10.99
CA GLY A 69 -9.30 17.12 -11.30
C GLY A 69 -9.30 18.05 -10.07
N ALA A 70 -9.16 17.50 -8.86
CA ALA A 70 -9.00 18.25 -7.62
C ALA A 70 -7.58 18.11 -7.05
N LYS A 71 -7.08 19.15 -6.39
CA LYS A 71 -5.80 19.08 -5.67
C LYS A 71 -5.93 18.22 -4.42
N MET A 72 -4.95 17.37 -4.20
CA MET A 72 -4.78 16.57 -2.98
C MET A 72 -3.35 16.73 -2.49
N GLU A 73 -3.21 17.06 -1.21
CA GLU A 73 -1.92 17.07 -0.52
C GLU A 73 -1.55 15.66 -0.11
N VAL A 74 -0.29 15.29 -0.33
CA VAL A 74 0.27 13.99 0.04
C VAL A 74 1.64 14.18 0.69
N THR A 75 2.07 13.18 1.46
CA THR A 75 3.41 13.14 2.04
C THR A 75 4.47 13.00 0.94
N GLU A 76 5.72 13.36 1.26
CA GLU A 76 6.82 13.25 0.31
C GLU A 76 7.07 11.81 -0.14
N ASN A 77 7.02 10.84 0.79
CA ASN A 77 7.24 9.44 0.46
C ASN A 77 6.14 8.88 -0.46
N LEU A 78 4.87 9.21 -0.20
CA LEU A 78 3.79 8.79 -1.08
C LEU A 78 3.94 9.42 -2.48
N TRP A 79 4.31 10.70 -2.55
CA TRP A 79 4.56 11.34 -3.84
C TRP A 79 5.71 10.68 -4.60
N ASN A 80 6.83 10.38 -3.94
CA ASN A 80 7.98 9.71 -4.54
C ASN A 80 7.60 8.31 -5.02
N ALA A 81 6.86 7.54 -4.22
CA ALA A 81 6.40 6.21 -4.61
C ALA A 81 5.48 6.26 -5.84
N LEU A 82 4.51 7.18 -5.86
CA LEU A 82 3.65 7.38 -7.03
C LEU A 82 4.44 7.85 -8.26
N HIS A 83 5.45 8.70 -8.06
CA HIS A 83 6.31 9.21 -9.13
C HIS A 83 7.13 8.09 -9.76
N ASP A 84 7.79 7.28 -8.95
CA ASP A 84 8.65 6.17 -9.40
C ASP A 84 7.84 5.00 -10.01
N LEU A 85 6.60 4.80 -9.55
CA LEU A 85 5.70 3.77 -10.09
C LEU A 85 4.90 4.23 -11.33
N ARG A 86 4.90 5.54 -11.63
CA ARG A 86 4.15 6.09 -12.77
C ARG A 86 4.82 5.67 -14.07
N HIS A 87 4.02 5.04 -14.94
CA HIS A 87 4.46 4.69 -16.28
C HIS A 87 4.42 5.92 -17.21
N PRO A 88 5.30 5.98 -18.23
CA PRO A 88 5.36 7.11 -19.15
C PRO A 88 4.18 7.16 -20.13
N ASP A 89 3.59 6.01 -20.45
CA ASP A 89 2.70 5.80 -21.60
C ASP A 89 1.36 5.11 -21.26
N GLU A 90 1.27 4.38 -20.15
CA GLU A 90 0.03 3.72 -19.70
C GLU A 90 -0.38 4.07 -18.26
N PRO A 91 -1.68 3.99 -17.90
CA PRO A 91 -2.09 4.17 -16.51
C PRO A 91 -1.58 3.03 -15.63
N ARG A 92 -1.15 3.36 -14.41
CA ARG A 92 -0.84 2.38 -13.37
C ARG A 92 -2.01 2.28 -12.39
N LEU A 93 -2.55 1.09 -12.20
CA LEU A 93 -3.64 0.82 -11.25
C LEU A 93 -3.05 0.44 -9.90
N LEU A 94 -3.28 1.28 -8.90
CA LEU A 94 -2.80 1.10 -7.54
C LEU A 94 -3.96 1.13 -6.55
N TRP A 95 -3.82 0.39 -5.46
CA TRP A 95 -4.58 0.64 -4.24
C TRP A 95 -3.63 1.23 -3.20
N VAL A 96 -3.98 2.39 -2.68
CA VAL A 96 -3.20 3.13 -1.67
C VAL A 96 -4.17 3.57 -0.59
N ASP A 97 -4.04 3.07 0.63
CA ASP A 97 -4.97 3.36 1.73
C ASP A 97 -5.17 4.86 1.98
N ALA A 98 -4.11 5.65 1.91
CA ALA A 98 -4.10 7.09 2.10
C ALA A 98 -4.94 7.87 1.07
N ILE A 99 -5.20 7.29 -0.11
CA ILE A 99 -5.94 7.94 -1.22
C ILE A 99 -7.25 7.22 -1.54
N CYS A 100 -7.29 5.89 -1.44
CA CYS A 100 -8.44 5.08 -1.87
C CYS A 100 -9.55 5.05 -0.81
N ILE A 101 -9.20 5.27 0.46
CA ILE A 101 -10.13 5.40 1.58
C ILE A 101 -10.36 6.90 1.84
N ASP A 102 -11.62 7.33 1.96
CA ASP A 102 -11.91 8.72 2.39
C ASP A 102 -11.58 8.86 3.88
N GLN A 103 -10.36 9.32 4.16
CA GLN A 103 -9.82 9.47 5.52
C GLN A 103 -10.66 10.38 6.42
N ARG A 104 -11.53 11.21 5.84
CA ARG A 104 -12.46 12.10 6.58
C ARG A 104 -13.76 11.41 6.95
N ASN A 105 -14.14 10.35 6.25
CA ASN A 105 -15.33 9.56 6.54
C ASN A 105 -14.97 8.44 7.51
N THR A 106 -15.14 8.70 8.81
CA THR A 106 -14.72 7.75 9.85
C THR A 106 -15.49 6.43 9.77
N THR A 107 -16.76 6.46 9.37
CA THR A 107 -17.57 5.26 9.16
C THR A 107 -17.00 4.41 8.03
N GLU A 108 -16.72 5.02 6.87
CA GLU A 108 -16.10 4.31 5.74
C GLU A 108 -14.72 3.78 6.11
N LYS A 109 -13.89 4.62 6.73
CA LYS A 109 -12.55 4.25 7.18
C LYS A 109 -12.59 3.00 8.06
N ASN A 110 -13.48 2.99 9.06
CA ASN A 110 -13.64 1.84 9.95
C ASN A 110 -14.21 0.62 9.22
N GLN A 111 -15.14 0.80 8.28
CA GLN A 111 -15.67 -0.29 7.45
C GLN A 111 -14.60 -0.88 6.54
N GLN A 112 -13.77 -0.07 5.90
CA GLN A 112 -12.65 -0.54 5.09
C GLN A 112 -11.63 -1.28 5.96
N TYR A 113 -11.30 -0.76 7.14
CA TYR A 113 -10.45 -1.47 8.11
C TYR A 113 -11.07 -2.77 8.68
N ALA A 114 -12.40 -2.86 8.76
CA ALA A 114 -13.09 -4.04 9.29
C ALA A 114 -13.39 -5.12 8.23
N LYS A 115 -13.78 -4.73 7.01
CA LYS A 115 -14.07 -5.64 5.88
C LYS A 115 -12.80 -6.39 5.44
N ASN A 116 -11.66 -5.71 5.49
CA ASN A 116 -10.36 -6.32 5.29
C ASN A 116 -9.88 -6.91 6.62
N ILE A 117 -10.45 -8.07 6.96
CA ILE A 117 -10.14 -8.97 8.10
C ILE A 117 -9.15 -8.37 9.11
N GLY A 118 -9.67 -7.65 10.11
CA GLY A 118 -9.03 -7.33 11.39
C GLY A 118 -7.55 -6.95 11.35
N ASN A 119 -7.23 -5.66 11.22
CA ASN A 119 -5.94 -5.04 11.61
C ASN A 119 -4.63 -5.73 11.14
N ALA A 120 -4.66 -6.63 10.16
CA ALA A 120 -3.50 -7.39 9.67
C ALA A 120 -3.26 -7.15 8.18
N TRP A 121 -3.38 -5.89 7.76
CA TRP A 121 -3.32 -5.44 6.36
C TRP A 121 -2.02 -5.86 5.65
N ILE A 122 -0.87 -5.77 6.32
CA ILE A 122 0.43 -6.10 5.73
C ILE A 122 0.52 -7.57 5.33
N ILE A 123 0.18 -8.53 6.22
CA ILE A 123 0.24 -9.95 5.85
C ILE A 123 -0.85 -10.33 4.86
N GLN A 124 -2.04 -9.72 4.95
CA GLN A 124 -3.12 -10.13 4.08
C GLN A 124 -2.88 -9.65 2.65
N GLU A 125 -2.44 -8.41 2.45
CA GLU A 125 -2.09 -7.92 1.13
C GLU A 125 -0.87 -8.64 0.55
N ILE A 126 0.18 -8.86 1.34
CA ILE A 126 1.39 -9.61 0.93
C ILE A 126 1.06 -11.10 0.73
N GLY A 127 0.20 -11.66 1.58
CA GLY A 127 -0.07 -13.09 1.65
C GLY A 127 -1.03 -13.61 0.59
N VAL A 128 -1.86 -12.74 0.01
CA VAL A 128 -2.73 -13.08 -1.13
C VAL A 128 -2.23 -12.50 -2.45
N ALA A 129 -1.18 -11.67 -2.42
CA ALA A 129 -0.59 -11.13 -3.64
C ALA A 129 0.01 -12.24 -4.50
N SER A 130 -0.42 -12.29 -5.76
CA SER A 130 0.17 -13.18 -6.77
C SER A 130 1.62 -12.81 -7.12
N ARG A 131 2.00 -11.54 -6.90
CA ARG A 131 3.35 -11.04 -7.14
C ARG A 131 3.70 -9.94 -6.14
N ILE A 132 4.89 -10.03 -5.57
CA ILE A 132 5.42 -9.03 -4.64
C ILE A 132 6.72 -8.47 -5.21
N GLN A 133 6.81 -7.14 -5.22
CA GLN A 133 7.98 -6.39 -5.66
C GLN A 133 8.38 -5.41 -4.56
N VAL A 134 9.68 -5.36 -4.26
CA VAL A 134 10.24 -4.40 -3.31
C VAL A 134 10.94 -3.31 -4.09
N HIS A 135 10.59 -2.06 -3.78
CA HIS A 135 11.12 -0.88 -4.45
C HIS A 135 12.07 -0.13 -3.52
N PHE A 136 13.25 0.22 -4.04
CA PHE A 136 14.26 1.04 -3.36
C PHE A 136 14.63 2.19 -4.28
N GLY A 137 13.89 3.29 -4.17
CA GLY A 137 13.86 4.34 -5.19
C GLY A 137 13.43 3.76 -6.54
N ARG A 138 14.23 4.00 -7.59
CA ARG A 138 13.96 3.53 -8.96
C ARG A 138 14.31 2.06 -9.21
N GLN A 139 14.94 1.40 -8.26
CA GLN A 139 15.25 -0.03 -8.38
C GLN A 139 14.09 -0.84 -7.85
N SER A 140 13.84 -1.99 -8.48
CA SER A 140 12.85 -2.95 -8.01
C SER A 140 13.44 -4.35 -8.02
N LEU A 141 13.10 -5.14 -7.01
CA LEU A 141 13.46 -6.54 -6.90
C LEU A 141 12.18 -7.35 -6.72
N HIS A 142 12.13 -8.51 -7.39
CA HIS A 142 11.17 -9.53 -7.02
C HIS A 142 11.44 -9.99 -5.58
N TRP A 143 10.36 -10.27 -4.85
CA TRP A 143 10.45 -10.68 -3.44
C TRP A 143 11.39 -11.87 -3.20
N GLU A 144 11.39 -12.87 -4.08
CA GLU A 144 12.30 -14.03 -3.98
C GLU A 144 13.78 -13.63 -4.06
N VAL A 145 14.12 -12.69 -4.95
CA VAL A 145 15.48 -12.17 -5.11
C VAL A 145 15.87 -11.34 -3.89
N PHE A 146 14.95 -10.50 -3.41
CA PHE A 146 15.14 -9.72 -2.19
C PHE A 146 15.39 -10.63 -0.98
N LEU A 147 14.61 -11.70 -0.83
CA LEU A 147 14.78 -12.68 0.24
C LEU A 147 16.10 -13.42 0.16
N ALA A 148 16.55 -13.81 -1.04
CA ALA A 148 17.86 -14.44 -1.20
C ALA A 148 18.98 -13.51 -0.72
N ALA A 149 18.92 -12.23 -1.08
CA ALA A 149 19.86 -11.23 -0.61
C ALA A 149 19.77 -11.01 0.91
N ALA A 150 18.54 -10.93 1.46
CA ALA A 150 18.28 -10.78 2.88
C ALA A 150 18.85 -11.94 3.70
N LYS A 151 18.70 -13.19 3.25
CA LYS A 151 19.27 -14.38 3.91
C LYS A 151 20.79 -14.30 3.99
N ILE A 152 21.45 -14.00 2.87
CA ILE A 152 22.93 -13.85 2.81
C ILE A 152 23.40 -12.74 3.76
N TYR A 153 22.69 -11.61 3.78
CA TYR A 153 23.01 -10.52 4.69
C TYR A 153 22.88 -10.94 6.16
N ASN A 154 21.79 -11.63 6.51
CA ASN A 154 21.51 -12.01 7.89
C ASN A 154 22.55 -12.99 8.47
N GLU A 155 23.14 -13.86 7.64
CA GLU A 155 24.24 -14.76 8.04
C GLU A 155 25.44 -14.01 8.62
N HIS A 156 25.60 -12.73 8.29
CA HIS A 156 26.75 -11.92 8.67
C HIS A 156 26.44 -10.83 9.70
N THR A 157 25.17 -10.50 9.93
CA THR A 157 24.79 -9.31 10.71
C THR A 157 23.84 -9.59 11.88
N ALA A 158 23.06 -10.68 11.85
CA ALA A 158 21.98 -10.93 12.82
C ALA A 158 21.06 -9.71 13.01
N ASP A 159 20.70 -9.04 11.91
CA ASP A 159 19.87 -7.84 11.93
C ASP A 159 18.40 -8.21 12.15
N VAL A 160 17.83 -7.71 13.25
CA VAL A 160 16.44 -7.96 13.68
C VAL A 160 15.43 -7.57 12.59
N ALA A 161 15.67 -6.52 11.82
CA ALA A 161 14.77 -6.12 10.74
C ALA A 161 14.75 -7.19 9.63
N VAL A 162 15.90 -7.78 9.34
CA VAL A 162 16.04 -8.85 8.35
C VAL A 162 15.44 -10.15 8.87
N GLU A 163 15.61 -10.48 10.14
CA GLU A 163 14.92 -11.61 10.76
C GLU A 163 13.39 -11.49 10.64
N ASN A 164 12.85 -10.28 10.84
CA ASN A 164 11.41 -10.04 10.72
C ASN A 164 10.92 -10.20 9.28
N VAL A 165 11.70 -9.77 8.27
CA VAL A 165 11.40 -10.05 6.86
C VAL A 165 11.31 -11.56 6.60
N LEU A 166 12.24 -12.35 7.15
CA LEU A 166 12.25 -13.80 6.99
C LEU A 166 11.07 -14.48 7.72
N LYS A 167 10.71 -14.01 8.92
CA LYS A 167 9.50 -14.45 9.64
C LYS A 167 8.24 -14.16 8.83
N LEU A 168 8.14 -12.97 8.23
CA LEU A 168 7.00 -12.59 7.40
C LEU A 168 6.85 -13.51 6.18
N ASP A 169 7.96 -13.87 5.53
CA ASP A 169 7.94 -14.81 4.42
C ASP A 169 7.47 -16.21 4.87
N HIS A 170 7.94 -16.69 6.03
CA HIS A 170 7.49 -17.97 6.58
C HIS A 170 5.98 -18.00 6.83
N LEU A 171 5.42 -16.94 7.43
CA LEU A 171 3.98 -16.82 7.69
C LEU A 171 3.16 -16.74 6.41
N ARG A 172 3.73 -16.14 5.36
CA ARG A 172 3.11 -16.12 4.04
C ARG A 172 3.05 -17.52 3.45
N GLU A 173 4.16 -18.26 3.49
CA GLU A 173 4.21 -19.63 2.95
C GLU A 173 3.28 -20.59 3.69
N SER A 174 3.24 -20.53 5.03
CA SER A 174 2.34 -21.37 5.84
C SER A 174 0.87 -21.06 5.59
N LYS A 175 0.49 -19.79 5.42
CA LYS A 175 -0.88 -19.44 5.03
C LYS A 175 -1.26 -20.04 3.68
N VAL A 176 -0.36 -19.99 2.70
CA VAL A 176 -0.60 -20.52 1.35
C VAL A 176 -0.65 -22.04 1.34
N ARG A 177 0.28 -22.69 2.05
CA ARG A 177 0.46 -24.15 2.06
C ARG A 177 -0.51 -24.86 3.00
N ASP A 178 -0.68 -24.33 4.20
CA ASP A 178 -1.33 -25.00 5.33
C ASP A 178 -2.70 -24.39 5.65
N GLY A 179 -3.08 -23.30 4.98
CA GLY A 179 -4.35 -22.60 5.21
C GLY A 179 -4.41 -21.91 6.58
N GLU A 180 -3.27 -21.76 7.26
CA GLU A 180 -3.21 -21.18 8.58
C GLU A 180 -3.62 -19.70 8.57
N SER A 181 -4.51 -19.34 9.50
CA SER A 181 -4.86 -17.96 9.79
C SER A 181 -4.22 -17.55 11.12
N TYR A 182 -3.33 -16.58 11.09
CA TYR A 182 -2.70 -16.04 12.29
C TYR A 182 -3.68 -15.10 13.00
N ALA A 183 -3.95 -15.37 14.29
CA ALA A 183 -4.67 -14.43 15.13
C ALA A 183 -3.84 -13.14 15.28
N LEU A 184 -4.50 -11.98 15.25
CA LEU A 184 -3.84 -10.67 15.37
C LEU A 184 -2.92 -10.61 16.60
N GLY A 185 -3.32 -11.17 17.73
CA GLY A 185 -2.50 -11.21 18.95
C GLY A 185 -1.19 -11.98 18.74
N SER A 186 -1.22 -13.14 18.10
CA SER A 186 -0.02 -13.94 17.78
C SER A 186 0.86 -13.24 16.76
N PHE A 187 0.27 -12.53 15.80
CA PHE A 187 1.03 -11.73 14.84
C PHE A 187 1.73 -10.54 15.52
N LEU A 188 0.99 -9.75 16.31
CA LEU A 188 1.56 -8.63 17.06
C LEU A 188 2.63 -9.08 18.06
N ASP A 189 2.51 -10.28 18.62
CA ASP A 189 3.55 -10.88 19.45
C ASP A 189 4.79 -11.26 18.64
N THR A 190 4.60 -11.86 17.46
CA THR A 190 5.68 -12.29 16.55
C THR A 190 6.49 -11.11 16.03
N PHE A 191 5.85 -9.97 15.76
CA PHE A 191 6.46 -8.73 15.24
C PHE A 191 6.55 -7.62 16.27
N ARG A 192 6.49 -7.97 17.56
CA ARG A 192 6.56 -6.99 18.65
C ARG A 192 7.86 -6.17 18.58
N ASP A 193 8.97 -6.75 18.14
CA ASP A 193 10.23 -6.01 18.02
C ASP A 193 10.37 -5.30 16.67
N SER A 194 9.37 -5.43 15.79
CA SER A 194 9.28 -4.72 14.51
C SER A 194 8.53 -3.39 14.61
N PHE A 195 8.19 -2.93 15.83
CA PHE A 195 7.44 -1.70 15.99
C PHE A 195 8.16 -0.55 15.31
N CYS A 196 7.41 0.13 14.45
CA CYS A 196 7.81 1.39 13.93
C CYS A 196 7.99 2.41 15.07
N THR A 197 9.14 3.08 15.09
CA THR A 197 9.46 4.09 16.10
C THR A 197 8.73 5.42 15.85
N VAL A 198 7.99 5.52 14.74
CA VAL A 198 7.25 6.72 14.34
C VAL A 198 5.78 6.55 14.74
N PRO A 199 5.20 7.45 15.55
CA PRO A 199 3.81 7.35 16.05
C PRO A 199 2.69 7.28 14.99
N LEU A 200 3.02 7.46 13.72
CA LEU A 200 2.09 7.48 12.59
C LEU A 200 2.19 6.24 11.70
N ASP A 201 3.25 5.45 11.88
CA ASP A 201 3.26 4.09 11.36
C ASP A 201 2.28 3.29 12.21
N LYS A 202 1.06 3.11 11.69
CA LYS A 202 0.03 2.32 12.38
C LYS A 202 0.38 0.84 12.27
N ILE A 203 0.99 0.31 13.33
CA ILE A 203 0.88 -1.10 13.71
C ILE A 203 -0.01 -1.15 14.95
#